data_AF-A0A699ZC60-F1
#
_entry.id   AF-A0A699ZC60-F1
#
_cell.length_a   1.000
_cell.length_b   1.000
_cell.length_c   1.000
_cell.angle_alpha   90.00
_cell.angle_beta   90.00
_cell.angle_gamma   90.00
#
_symmetry.space_group_name_H-M   'P 1'
#
loop_
_entity.id
_entity.type
_entity.pdbx_description
1 polymer ?
#
loop_
_entity_poly.entity_id
_entity_poly.type
_entity_poly.pdbx_seq_one_letter_code
_entity_poly.pdbx_strand_id
1 'polypeptide(L)'
;MLLSLIGLAPMKQDAVAFFHPFADGGGGGERVLWYAVKAIREMAPKAKIYIYARQGVSAAQLLADAQQRFSIQLEGGSSSQPIIEVVPLVNSQLLAPERYPRFTLVG
;
A
#
# COMPACT_ATOMS: atom_id res chain seq x y z
N MET A 1 -25.93 -1.90 3.01
CA MET A 1 -27.08 -1.29 2.31
C MET A 1 -26.73 0.08 1.69
N LEU A 2 -25.87 0.93 2.29
CA LEU A 2 -25.44 2.21 1.70
C LEU A 2 -24.55 2.13 0.44
N LEU A 3 -23.71 1.10 0.28
CA LEU A 3 -22.74 1.01 -0.84
C LEU A 3 -23.40 0.92 -2.22
N SER A 4 -24.63 0.41 -2.31
CA SER A 4 -25.37 0.29 -3.58
C SER A 4 -25.85 1.64 -4.15
N LEU A 5 -25.98 2.67 -3.31
CA LEU A 5 -26.52 3.98 -3.71
C LEU A 5 -25.51 4.85 -4.48
N ILE A 6 -24.22 4.50 -4.43
CA ILE A 6 -23.13 5.21 -5.13
C ILE A 6 -22.55 4.40 -6.30
N GLY A 7 -23.25 3.33 -6.75
CA GLY A 7 -22.87 2.56 -7.93
C GLY A 7 -21.60 1.71 -7.77
N LEU A 8 -21.05 1.60 -6.56
CA LEU A 8 -19.93 0.72 -6.28
C LEU A 8 -20.46 -0.70 -6.09
N ALA A 9 -20.15 -1.58 -7.05
CA ALA A 9 -20.42 -3.00 -6.92
C ALA A 9 -19.78 -3.53 -5.63
N PRO A 10 -20.47 -4.41 -4.88
CA PRO A 10 -19.86 -5.05 -3.72
C PRO A 10 -18.59 -5.79 -4.18
N MET A 11 -17.46 -5.50 -3.55
CA MET A 11 -16.19 -6.18 -3.84
C MET A 11 -16.39 -7.69 -3.68
N LYS A 12 -16.31 -8.42 -4.80
CA LYS A 12 -16.49 -9.88 -4.84
C LYS A 12 -15.28 -10.63 -4.26
N GLN A 13 -14.20 -9.93 -3.96
CA GLN A 13 -12.95 -10.48 -3.44
C GLN A 13 -12.53 -9.68 -2.21
N ASP A 14 -12.30 -10.38 -1.09
CA ASP A 14 -11.80 -9.83 0.17
C ASP A 14 -10.31 -9.47 0.10
N ALA A 15 -9.82 -8.98 -1.05
CA ALA A 15 -8.41 -8.67 -1.24
C ALA A 15 -8.20 -7.45 -2.14
N VAL A 16 -7.28 -6.58 -1.76
CA VAL A 16 -6.78 -5.46 -2.56
C VAL A 16 -5.27 -5.56 -2.65
N ALA A 17 -4.73 -5.31 -3.83
CA ALA A 17 -3.29 -5.30 -4.07
C ALA A 17 -2.84 -3.94 -4.59
N PHE A 18 -1.75 -3.43 -4.02
CA PHE A 18 -1.04 -2.26 -4.48
C PHE A 18 0.28 -2.68 -5.12
N PHE A 19 0.54 -2.18 -6.33
CA PHE A 19 1.84 -2.31 -6.95
C PHE A 19 2.67 -1.06 -6.65
N HIS A 20 3.60 -1.17 -5.70
CA HIS A 20 4.45 -0.06 -5.28
C HIS A 20 5.90 -0.52 -5.04
N PRO A 21 6.68 -0.69 -6.12
CA PRO A 21 8.01 -1.32 -6.07
C PRO A 21 9.00 -0.65 -5.10
N PHE A 22 8.90 0.67 -4.92
CA PHE A 22 9.77 1.46 -4.05
C PHE A 22 8.99 2.09 -2.90
N ALA A 23 8.14 1.30 -2.23
CA ALA A 23 7.26 1.76 -1.15
C ALA A 23 7.96 2.32 0.11
N ASP A 24 9.28 2.22 0.18
CA ASP A 24 10.13 2.69 1.27
C ASP A 24 10.88 4.00 0.96
N GLY A 25 10.63 4.62 -0.20
CA GLY A 25 11.28 5.87 -0.63
C GLY A 25 10.89 7.10 0.19
N GLY A 26 9.66 7.15 0.72
CA GLY A 26 9.16 8.26 1.53
C GLY A 26 8.66 9.46 0.74
N GLY A 27 8.41 9.31 -0.57
CA GLY A 27 7.86 10.35 -1.42
C GLY A 27 6.35 10.55 -1.26
N GLY A 28 5.80 11.36 -2.16
CA GLY A 28 4.36 11.66 -2.19
C GLY A 28 3.49 10.45 -2.57
N GLY A 29 4.01 9.53 -3.39
CA GLY A 29 3.27 8.34 -3.81
C GLY A 29 2.97 7.40 -2.66
N GLU A 30 3.91 7.27 -1.73
CA GLU A 30 3.82 6.46 -0.52
C GLU A 30 2.76 7.04 0.43
N ARG A 31 2.69 8.36 0.55
CA ARG A 31 1.64 9.03 1.33
C ARG A 31 0.26 8.71 0.77
N VAL A 32 0.09 8.75 -0.56
CA VAL A 32 -1.16 8.40 -1.23
C VAL A 32 -1.50 6.92 -1.00
N LEU A 33 -0.53 6.02 -1.13
CA LEU A 33 -0.70 4.59 -0.81
C LEU A 33 -1.27 4.41 0.60
N TRP A 34 -0.70 5.06 1.61
CA TRP A 34 -1.12 4.86 2.99
C TRP A 34 -2.50 5.44 3.32
N TYR A 35 -2.90 6.55 2.71
CA TYR A 35 -4.29 7.01 2.81
C TYR A 35 -5.26 6.05 2.12
N ALA A 36 -4.89 5.48 0.97
CA ALA A 36 -5.72 4.48 0.29
C ALA A 36 -5.87 3.22 1.15
N VAL A 37 -4.78 2.73 1.74
CA VAL A 37 -4.80 1.60 2.69
C VAL A 37 -5.70 1.91 3.89
N LYS A 38 -5.57 3.10 4.49
CA LYS A 38 -6.42 3.51 5.60
C LYS A 38 -7.90 3.50 5.22
N ALA A 39 -8.26 4.11 4.09
CA ALA A 39 -9.64 4.16 3.60
C ALA A 39 -10.21 2.76 3.33
N ILE A 40 -9.43 1.86 2.71
CA ILE A 40 -9.86 0.47 2.49
C ILE A 40 -10.10 -0.25 3.82
N ARG A 41 -9.25 -0.05 4.83
CA ARG A 41 -9.45 -0.66 6.14
C ARG A 41 -10.73 -0.19 6.83
N GLU A 42 -11.08 1.09 6.67
CA GLU A 42 -12.33 1.65 7.20
C GLU A 42 -13.56 1.13 6.44
N MET A 43 -13.48 1.01 5.12
CA MET A 43 -14.59 0.58 4.25
C MET A 43 -14.79 -0.95 4.23
N ALA A 44 -13.71 -1.71 4.32
CA ALA A 44 -13.69 -3.18 4.22
C ALA A 44 -12.69 -3.78 5.24
N PRO A 45 -13.01 -3.81 6.54
CA PRO A 45 -12.08 -4.25 7.59
C PRO A 45 -11.56 -5.69 7.46
N LYS A 46 -12.23 -6.54 6.68
CA LYS A 46 -11.86 -7.94 6.42
C LYS A 46 -11.00 -8.12 5.18
N ALA A 47 -10.81 -7.07 4.38
CA ALA A 47 -10.02 -7.16 3.15
C ALA A 47 -8.54 -7.40 3.49
N LYS A 48 -7.93 -8.39 2.83
CA LYS A 48 -6.48 -8.59 2.80
C LYS A 48 -5.85 -7.53 1.92
N ILE A 49 -4.74 -6.97 2.37
CA ILE A 49 -4.02 -5.94 1.64
C ILE A 49 -2.65 -6.49 1.27
N TYR A 50 -2.34 -6.51 -0.02
CA TYR A 50 -1.05 -6.93 -0.54
C TYR A 50 -0.32 -5.71 -1.08
N ILE A 51 0.96 -5.56 -0.71
CA ILE A 51 1.83 -4.51 -1.25
C ILE A 51 2.98 -5.21 -1.98
N TYR A 52 2.97 -5.14 -3.29
CA TYR A 52 4.07 -5.64 -4.12
C TYR A 52 5.20 -4.61 -4.11
N ALA A 53 6.28 -4.93 -3.42
CA ALA A 53 7.43 -4.05 -3.22
C ALA A 53 8.75 -4.78 -3.54
N ARG A 54 9.85 -4.04 -3.71
CA ARG A 54 11.19 -4.62 -3.91
C ARG A 54 11.56 -5.57 -2.78
N GLN A 55 12.49 -6.48 -3.05
CA GLN A 55 13.03 -7.39 -2.04
C GLN A 55 13.66 -6.61 -0.86
N GLY A 56 13.58 -7.20 0.33
CA GLY A 56 14.14 -6.65 1.57
C GLY A 56 13.24 -5.65 2.31
N VAL A 57 12.09 -5.28 1.74
CA VAL A 57 11.11 -4.40 2.38
C VAL A 57 10.12 -5.24 3.19
N SER A 58 9.86 -4.86 4.44
CA SER A 58 8.93 -5.55 5.33
C SER A 58 7.69 -4.73 5.65
N ALA A 59 6.56 -5.38 5.94
CA ALA A 59 5.33 -4.69 6.33
C ALA A 59 5.53 -3.83 7.59
N ALA A 60 6.30 -4.34 8.57
CA ALA A 60 6.60 -3.62 9.81
C ALA A 60 7.37 -2.32 9.55
N GLN A 61 8.40 -2.36 8.69
CA GLN A 61 9.14 -1.18 8.29
C GLN A 61 8.22 -0.17 7.60
N LEU A 62 7.44 -0.62 6.62
CA LEU A 62 6.55 0.25 5.85
C LEU A 62 5.51 0.92 6.77
N LEU A 63 4.94 0.19 7.74
CA LEU A 63 4.00 0.74 8.73
C LEU A 63 4.67 1.77 9.66
N ALA A 64 5.91 1.50 10.08
CA ALA A 64 6.69 2.45 10.88
C ALA A 64 6.95 3.74 10.08
N ASP A 65 7.36 3.62 8.81
CA ASP A 65 7.56 4.76 7.91
C ASP A 65 6.26 5.54 7.69
N ALA A 66 5.13 4.87 7.50
CA ALA A 66 3.82 5.51 7.35
C ALA A 66 3.49 6.42 8.55
N GLN A 67 3.75 5.90 9.74
CA GLN A 67 3.51 6.64 10.97
C GLN A 67 4.52 7.78 11.15
N GLN A 68 5.81 7.51 10.96
CA GLN A 68 6.88 8.49 11.22
C GLN A 68 6.90 9.62 10.19
N ARG A 69 6.67 9.32 8.91
CA ARG A 69 6.79 10.29 7.81
C ARG A 69 5.48 10.98 7.47
N PHE A 70 4.34 10.32 7.68
CA PHE A 70 3.04 10.83 7.26
C PHE A 70 2.02 10.97 8.39
N SER A 71 2.38 10.58 9.62
CA SER A 71 1.45 10.54 10.77
C SER A 71 0.20 9.70 10.49
N ILE A 72 0.34 8.65 9.67
CA ILE A 72 -0.75 7.72 9.34
C ILE A 72 -0.62 6.48 10.22
N GLN A 73 -1.44 6.45 11.26
CA GLN A 73 -1.68 5.28 12.09
C GLN A 73 -2.84 4.47 11.52
N LEU A 74 -2.68 3.16 11.45
CA LEU A 74 -3.77 2.24 11.12
C LEU A 74 -4.32 1.63 12.42
N GLU A 75 -5.50 2.07 12.87
CA GLU A 75 -6.11 1.57 14.11
C GLU A 75 -6.42 0.05 14.02
N GLY A 76 -6.28 -0.69 15.13
CA GLY A 76 -6.50 -2.16 15.17
C GLY A 76 -5.60 -2.96 16.12
N GLY A 77 -4.72 -2.30 16.89
CA GLY A 77 -3.84 -2.94 17.86
C GLY A 77 -4.59 -3.40 19.11
N SER A 78 -5.12 -4.63 19.09
CA SER A 78 -5.05 -5.56 20.25
C SER A 78 -5.60 -6.96 19.94
N SER A 79 -6.50 -7.15 18.96
CA SER A 79 -7.10 -8.49 18.71
C SER A 79 -7.26 -8.89 17.23
N SER A 80 -6.85 -8.06 16.28
CA SER A 80 -6.94 -8.39 14.84
C SER A 80 -5.82 -7.68 14.10
N GLN A 81 -4.65 -8.33 14.01
CA GLN A 81 -3.53 -7.84 13.20
C GLN A 81 -4.03 -7.51 11.78
N PRO A 82 -3.68 -6.34 11.19
CA PRO A 82 -4.02 -6.08 9.81
C PRO A 82 -3.32 -7.11 8.92
N ILE A 83 -4.07 -7.74 8.01
CA ILE A 83 -3.50 -8.61 6.97
C ILE A 83 -2.89 -7.70 5.90
N ILE A 84 -1.80 -7.00 6.23
CA ILE A 84 -0.94 -6.33 5.27
C ILE A 84 0.24 -7.26 5.00
N GLU A 85 0.30 -7.79 3.79
CA GLU A 85 1.37 -8.66 3.34
C GLU A 85 2.21 -7.93 2.30
N VAL A 86 3.52 -7.90 2.51
CA VAL A 86 4.44 -7.40 1.49
C VAL A 86 4.87 -8.57 0.62
N VAL A 87 4.57 -8.48 -0.67
CA VAL A 87 4.93 -9.48 -1.67
C VAL A 87 6.21 -9.02 -2.37
N PRO A 88 7.32 -9.77 -2.26
CA PRO A 88 8.60 -9.34 -2.83
C PRO A 88 8.62 -9.45 -4.36
N LEU A 89 9.05 -8.37 -5.02
CA LEU A 89 9.27 -8.29 -6.46
C LEU A 89 10.72 -8.63 -6.79
N VAL A 90 10.93 -9.82 -7.35
CA VAL A 90 12.25 -10.33 -7.76
C VAL A 90 12.93 -9.40 -8.77
N ASN A 91 12.17 -8.93 -9.78
CA ASN A 91 12.68 -8.10 -10.87
C ASN A 91 12.41 -6.60 -10.69
N SER A 92 12.30 -6.12 -9.44
CA SER A 92 12.11 -4.70 -9.12
C SER A 92 13.18 -3.79 -9.74
N GLN A 93 14.38 -4.31 -10.00
CA GLN A 93 15.46 -3.63 -10.71
C GLN A 93 15.09 -3.18 -12.12
N LEU A 94 14.16 -3.85 -12.80
CA LEU A 94 13.67 -3.44 -14.14
C LEU A 94 12.88 -2.13 -14.10
N LEU A 95 12.48 -1.68 -12.91
CA LEU A 95 11.70 -0.47 -12.66
C LEU A 95 12.55 0.64 -12.03
N ALA A 96 13.85 0.38 -11.81
CA ALA A 96 14.77 1.32 -11.20
C ALA A 96 14.97 2.54 -12.12
N PRO A 97 14.83 3.79 -11.62
CA PRO A 97 14.92 4.99 -12.44
C PRO A 97 16.28 5.13 -13.15
N GLU A 98 17.35 4.57 -12.57
CA GLU A 98 18.70 4.55 -13.16
C GLU A 98 18.74 3.83 -14.51
N ARG A 99 17.80 2.92 -14.78
CA ARG A 99 17.68 2.23 -16.09
C ARG A 99 16.99 3.07 -17.15
N TYR A 100 16.33 4.17 -16.77
CA TYR A 100 15.57 5.05 -17.65
C TYR A 100 16.05 6.50 -17.49
N PRO A 101 17.27 6.85 -17.94
CA PRO A 101 17.82 8.20 -17.76
C PRO A 101 17.09 9.30 -18.56
N ARG A 102 16.09 8.93 -19.37
CA ARG A 102 15.26 9.83 -20.17
C ARG A 102 13.80 9.45 -19.95
N PHE A 103 12.91 10.45 -19.94
CA PHE A 103 11.46 10.26 -19.72
C PHE A 103 11.09 9.62 -18.37
N THR A 104 11.97 9.69 -17.38
CA THR A 104 11.60 9.54 -15.97
C THR A 104 10.94 10.81 -15.46
N LEU A 105 10.08 10.66 -14.45
CA LEU A 105 9.55 11.79 -13.69
C LEU A 105 10.74 12.62 -13.20
N VAL A 106 10.83 13.87 -13.66
CA VAL A 106 11.77 14.85 -13.11
C VAL A 106 11.26 15.22 -11.73
N GLY A 107 12.01 14.84 -10.70
CA GLY A 107 11.77 15.18 -9.31
C GLY A 107 13.03 15.76 -8.70
#